data_AF-A0A2W4TUA4-F1
#
_entry.id   AF-A0A2W4TUA4-F1
#
_cell.length_a   1.000
_cell.length_b   1.000
_cell.length_c   1.000
_cell.angle_alpha   90.00
_cell.angle_beta   90.00
_cell.angle_gamma   90.00
#
_symmetry.space_group_name_H-M   'P 1'
#
loop_
_entity.id
_entity.type
_entity.pdbx_description
1 polymer ?
#
loop_
_entity_poly.entity_id
_entity_poly.type
_entity_poly.pdbx_seq_one_letter_code
_entity_poly.pdbx_strand_id
1 'polypeptide(L)'
;MGKSVAVHEAPDAVVAPMRARSFASGGVTALRIASLLLALAQPSAAAAQWVEQPTGSNAEFRGLAAVDSLVAWTGGRNGAFARTTDGGATWVAGIVSGAESLFFVDVHALDADTAWLLGTSFDGGLARIYHTTDGGATWRMQFEDTTPGAFYDGFAFWDAQRGIAFGDPVNGSFRIVRTEDGGRTWNVVPAENIPPPLDGEAGFAASGTAVVTRPNGLAWIGTGGGRVARVYRTSDYGATWEVAETPLAAGPTAGIFGIAFRDSLNGVAVGGDYQQRTAATPNVLRTRDGGRTWELVGTSAPPGVRYGVVYVPGAQPPVLVAVGPSGSGYSLDDGATWTPIGDVGYNTVSFAARNAGWAAGTEGRIARWRGVFGVER
;
A
#
# COMPACT_ATOMS: atom_id res chain seq x y z
N MET A 1 -65.23 68.19 22.11
CA MET A 1 -64.22 67.32 21.46
C MET A 1 -63.23 68.25 20.77
N GLY A 2 -61.92 68.06 21.03
CA GLY A 2 -60.84 69.07 20.94
C GLY A 2 -60.43 69.53 19.54
N LYS A 3 -59.42 70.38 19.33
CA LYS A 3 -58.32 70.98 20.14
C LYS A 3 -58.00 72.35 19.50
N SER A 4 -57.98 73.48 20.22
CA SER A 4 -56.85 74.19 20.89
C SER A 4 -55.69 74.66 19.97
N VAL A 5 -55.63 75.96 19.60
CA VAL A 5 -54.68 77.04 20.04
C VAL A 5 -53.38 77.08 19.19
N ALA A 6 -53.05 78.06 18.31
CA ALA A 6 -52.93 79.54 18.35
C ALA A 6 -51.72 80.00 19.25
N VAL A 7 -50.63 80.65 18.81
CA VAL A 7 -50.50 82.10 18.47
C VAL A 7 -49.01 82.52 18.60
N HIS A 8 -48.57 83.44 17.71
CA HIS A 8 -47.56 84.55 17.79
C HIS A 8 -46.22 84.41 18.58
N GLU A 9 -45.03 84.65 18.01
CA GLU A 9 -44.32 85.88 17.51
C GLU A 9 -43.25 86.42 18.52
N ALA A 10 -41.98 86.46 18.06
CA ALA A 10 -40.79 87.34 18.28
C ALA A 10 -40.56 88.15 19.61
N PRO A 11 -39.42 88.88 19.89
CA PRO A 11 -38.22 89.20 19.05
C PRO A 11 -36.83 89.32 19.79
N ASP A 12 -35.79 89.75 19.01
CA ASP A 12 -34.57 90.58 19.27
C ASP A 12 -33.45 90.15 20.26
N ALA A 13 -32.19 89.92 19.81
CA ALA A 13 -31.03 90.84 19.56
C ALA A 13 -30.22 91.13 20.87
N VAL A 14 -28.89 91.25 20.99
CA VAL A 14 -27.78 92.01 20.32
C VAL A 14 -26.45 91.43 20.96
N VAL A 15 -25.23 91.37 20.39
CA VAL A 15 -24.09 92.34 20.41
C VAL A 15 -22.79 91.63 19.91
N ALA A 16 -21.94 92.37 19.18
CA ALA A 16 -20.64 92.03 18.55
C ALA A 16 -19.42 92.00 19.55
N PRO A 17 -18.10 92.11 19.18
CA PRO A 17 -17.31 91.84 17.95
C PRO A 17 -15.96 91.05 18.17
N MET A 18 -15.34 90.68 17.04
CA MET A 18 -13.93 90.44 16.62
C MET A 18 -12.67 90.56 17.54
N ARG A 19 -11.70 89.65 17.28
CA ARG A 19 -10.20 89.60 17.51
C ARG A 19 -9.73 89.04 18.87
N ALA A 20 -8.64 88.26 19.04
CA ALA A 20 -7.35 88.16 18.34
C ALA A 20 -6.66 86.77 18.50
N ARG A 21 -5.47 86.63 17.93
CA ARG A 21 -4.68 85.41 17.62
C ARG A 21 -3.84 84.83 18.78
N SER A 22 -3.56 83.52 18.61
CA SER A 22 -2.33 82.71 18.88
C SER A 22 -1.71 82.66 20.28
N PHE A 23 -1.41 81.43 20.76
CA PHE A 23 -0.05 80.83 20.79
C PHE A 23 -0.15 79.35 21.17
N ALA A 24 0.79 78.55 20.64
CA ALA A 24 0.89 77.10 20.77
C ALA A 24 1.64 76.66 22.04
N SER A 25 1.35 75.46 22.56
CA SER A 25 2.35 74.44 22.94
C SER A 25 1.72 73.24 23.66
N GLY A 26 2.15 72.02 23.32
CA GLY A 26 2.30 70.93 24.29
C GLY A 26 1.20 69.87 24.29
N GLY A 27 1.31 68.88 23.39
CA GLY A 27 0.55 67.63 23.47
C GLY A 27 1.38 66.48 22.92
N VAL A 28 2.15 65.82 23.79
CA VAL A 28 2.81 64.54 23.47
C VAL A 28 1.72 63.53 23.19
N THR A 29 1.50 63.22 21.91
CA THR A 29 0.60 62.15 21.51
C THR A 29 1.46 60.90 21.36
N ALA A 30 1.32 59.96 22.30
CA ALA A 30 2.00 58.68 22.25
C ALA A 30 1.55 57.91 21.00
N LEU A 31 2.43 57.81 20.00
CA LEU A 31 2.24 56.94 18.85
C LEU A 31 2.44 55.48 19.34
N ARG A 32 1.35 54.78 19.67
CA ARG A 32 1.39 53.33 19.86
C ARG A 32 1.55 52.67 18.50
N ILE A 33 2.78 52.31 18.15
CA ILE A 33 3.05 51.38 17.06
C ILE A 33 2.56 50.01 17.54
N ALA A 34 1.36 49.61 17.11
CA ALA A 34 0.94 48.23 17.22
C ALA A 34 1.66 47.44 16.12
N SER A 35 2.81 46.86 16.45
CA SER A 35 3.47 45.86 15.60
C SER A 35 2.58 44.63 15.54
N LEU A 36 1.79 44.50 14.48
CA LEU A 36 1.05 43.27 14.19
C LEU A 36 2.07 42.22 13.71
N LEU A 37 2.59 41.43 14.64
CA LEU A 37 3.34 40.22 14.31
C LEU A 37 2.35 39.22 13.69
N LEU A 38 2.27 39.20 12.37
CA LEU A 38 1.63 38.12 11.64
C LEU A 38 2.56 36.90 11.78
N ALA A 39 2.36 36.10 12.84
CA ALA A 39 2.99 34.80 12.94
C ALA A 39 2.43 33.94 11.82
N LEU A 40 3.20 33.78 10.74
CA LEU A 40 2.94 32.76 9.73
C LEU A 40 3.09 31.42 10.43
N ALA A 41 1.98 30.84 10.90
CA ALA A 41 1.93 29.46 11.33
C ALA A 41 2.35 28.61 10.13
N GLN A 42 3.60 28.15 10.13
CA GLN A 42 4.05 27.14 9.19
C GLN A 42 3.19 25.91 9.44
N PRO A 43 2.51 25.34 8.41
CA PRO A 43 1.76 24.12 8.62
C PRO A 43 2.72 23.07 9.16
N SER A 44 2.46 22.57 10.37
CA SER A 44 3.22 21.45 10.91
C SER A 44 3.01 20.26 9.97
N ALA A 45 4.10 19.59 9.61
CA ALA A 45 3.99 18.37 8.84
C ALA A 45 3.13 17.38 9.63
N ALA A 46 2.01 16.95 9.05
CA ALA A 46 1.18 15.94 9.69
C ALA A 46 1.94 14.62 9.74
N ALA A 47 1.85 13.93 10.88
CA ALA A 47 2.42 12.61 11.03
C ALA A 47 1.80 11.60 10.04
N ALA A 48 2.61 10.61 9.69
CA ALA A 48 2.25 9.39 8.98
C ALA A 48 0.87 8.82 9.39
N GLN A 49 -0.05 8.69 8.43
CA GLN A 49 -1.38 8.13 8.68
C GLN A 49 -2.05 7.56 7.42
N TRP A 50 -2.99 6.64 7.66
CA TRP A 50 -3.94 6.14 6.67
C TRP A 50 -5.24 6.93 6.77
N VAL A 51 -5.75 7.38 5.61
CA VAL A 51 -7.06 8.01 5.50
C VAL A 51 -7.96 7.11 4.67
N GLU A 52 -8.99 6.54 5.30
CA GLU A 52 -9.94 5.65 4.62
C GLU A 52 -10.70 6.39 3.51
N GLN A 53 -11.01 5.66 2.45
CA GLN A 53 -11.68 6.15 1.26
C GLN A 53 -13.02 5.44 1.10
N PRO A 54 -14.10 6.15 0.75
CA PRO A 54 -15.38 5.51 0.46
C PRO A 54 -15.27 4.72 -0.84
N THR A 55 -15.37 3.39 -0.75
CA THR A 55 -15.31 2.52 -1.93
C THR A 55 -16.68 2.07 -2.43
N GLY A 56 -17.70 2.11 -1.56
CA GLY A 56 -19.03 1.56 -1.86
C GLY A 56 -19.06 0.04 -2.02
N SER A 57 -17.99 -0.65 -1.63
CA SER A 57 -17.85 -2.11 -1.72
C SER A 57 -17.81 -2.74 -0.33
N ASN A 58 -18.16 -4.03 -0.24
CA ASN A 58 -17.95 -4.87 0.94
C ASN A 58 -16.94 -5.99 0.69
N ALA A 59 -16.24 -5.97 -0.46
CA ALA A 59 -15.31 -7.03 -0.85
C ALA A 59 -14.09 -7.09 0.08
N GLU A 60 -13.54 -8.29 0.28
CA GLU A 60 -12.20 -8.43 0.84
C GLU A 60 -11.18 -8.22 -0.27
N PHE A 61 -10.34 -7.19 -0.13
CA PHE A 61 -9.27 -6.87 -1.07
C PHE A 61 -7.92 -7.44 -0.59
N ARG A 62 -7.15 -8.01 -1.53
CA ARG A 62 -5.81 -8.57 -1.29
C ARG A 62 -4.80 -8.15 -2.35
N GLY A 63 -5.22 -8.01 -3.60
CA GLY A 63 -4.38 -7.41 -4.63
C GLY A 63 -4.46 -5.89 -4.60
N LEU A 64 -3.32 -5.21 -4.77
CA LEU A 64 -3.25 -3.75 -4.81
C LEU A 64 -2.04 -3.26 -5.62
N ALA A 65 -2.28 -2.38 -6.59
CA ALA A 65 -1.24 -1.69 -7.34
C ALA A 65 -1.45 -0.17 -7.27
N ALA A 66 -0.52 0.53 -6.61
CA ALA A 66 -0.39 1.98 -6.73
C ALA A 66 0.45 2.28 -7.97
N VAL A 67 -0.11 3.03 -8.92
CA VAL A 67 0.57 3.39 -10.17
C VAL A 67 1.24 4.76 -10.02
N ASP A 68 0.48 5.74 -9.54
CA ASP A 68 0.96 7.08 -9.24
C ASP A 68 0.07 7.74 -8.17
N SER A 69 0.14 9.06 -8.00
CA SER A 69 -0.63 9.79 -6.98
C SER A 69 -2.14 9.91 -7.26
N LEU A 70 -2.60 9.54 -8.46
CA LEU A 70 -3.98 9.59 -8.91
C LEU A 70 -4.55 8.19 -9.18
N VAL A 71 -3.71 7.27 -9.66
CA VAL A 71 -4.14 5.96 -10.15
C VAL A 71 -3.74 4.85 -9.18
N ALA A 72 -4.75 4.06 -8.78
CA ALA A 72 -4.54 2.81 -8.07
C ALA A 72 -5.62 1.79 -8.45
N TRP A 73 -5.25 0.52 -8.38
CA TRP A 73 -6.13 -0.62 -8.67
C TRP A 73 -6.12 -1.61 -7.52
N THR A 74 -7.24 -2.27 -7.27
CA THR A 74 -7.33 -3.35 -6.30
C THR A 74 -8.17 -4.52 -6.83
N GLY A 75 -7.82 -5.71 -6.36
CA GLY A 75 -8.48 -6.98 -6.66
C GLY A 75 -8.89 -7.66 -5.36
N GLY A 76 -10.05 -8.31 -5.38
CA GLY A 76 -10.66 -8.90 -4.21
C GLY A 76 -11.47 -10.16 -4.48
N ARG A 77 -12.19 -10.56 -3.43
CA ARG A 77 -13.03 -11.76 -3.41
C ARG A 77 -14.20 -11.67 -4.40
N ASN A 78 -14.65 -12.83 -4.89
CA ASN A 78 -15.77 -12.99 -5.83
C ASN A 78 -15.54 -12.28 -7.17
N GLY A 79 -14.31 -12.28 -7.66
CA GLY A 79 -13.93 -11.61 -8.91
C GLY A 79 -14.05 -10.09 -8.86
N ALA A 80 -14.11 -9.49 -7.67
CA ALA A 80 -14.25 -8.05 -7.51
C ALA A 80 -12.95 -7.30 -7.85
N PHE A 81 -13.08 -6.17 -8.52
CA PHE A 81 -11.99 -5.21 -8.70
C PHE A 81 -12.48 -3.79 -8.46
N ALA A 82 -11.55 -2.88 -8.18
CA ALA A 82 -11.83 -1.45 -8.19
C ALA A 82 -10.62 -0.65 -8.68
N ARG A 83 -10.89 0.51 -9.31
CA ARG A 83 -9.90 1.44 -9.82
C ARG A 83 -10.24 2.85 -9.38
N THR A 84 -9.22 3.64 -9.05
CA THR A 84 -9.33 5.09 -8.97
C THR A 84 -8.42 5.76 -9.98
N THR A 85 -8.82 6.93 -10.47
CA THR A 85 -8.02 7.82 -11.33
C THR A 85 -8.00 9.27 -10.81
N ASP A 86 -8.55 9.50 -9.62
CA ASP A 86 -8.64 10.81 -8.95
C ASP A 86 -8.00 10.79 -7.56
N GLY A 87 -7.13 9.81 -7.33
CA GLY A 87 -6.42 9.67 -6.07
C GLY A 87 -7.27 9.05 -4.95
N GLY A 88 -8.29 8.29 -5.33
CA GLY A 88 -9.25 7.60 -4.46
C GLY A 88 -10.27 8.53 -3.82
N ALA A 89 -10.54 9.69 -4.43
CA ALA A 89 -11.73 10.46 -4.10
C ALA A 89 -12.99 9.68 -4.55
N THR A 90 -12.89 8.99 -5.69
CA THR A 90 -13.87 8.02 -6.17
C THR A 90 -13.21 6.73 -6.64
N TRP A 91 -13.98 5.65 -6.61
CA TRP A 91 -13.58 4.33 -7.10
C TRP A 91 -14.62 3.80 -8.07
N VAL A 92 -14.18 3.35 -9.24
CA VAL A 92 -14.96 2.57 -10.19
C VAL A 92 -14.75 1.11 -9.86
N ALA A 93 -15.79 0.43 -9.39
CA ALA A 93 -15.75 -0.97 -8.98
C ALA A 93 -16.60 -1.85 -9.91
N GLY A 94 -16.24 -3.13 -10.01
CA GLY A 94 -16.94 -4.11 -10.83
C GLY A 94 -16.58 -5.54 -10.46
N ILE A 95 -17.19 -6.48 -11.18
CA ILE A 95 -16.89 -7.91 -11.11
C ILE A 95 -16.41 -8.34 -12.49
N VAL A 96 -15.29 -9.06 -12.54
CA VAL A 96 -14.82 -9.66 -13.79
C VAL A 96 -15.73 -10.83 -14.15
N SER A 97 -16.41 -10.75 -15.30
CA SER A 97 -17.33 -11.79 -15.74
C SER A 97 -16.60 -13.14 -15.90
N GLY A 98 -17.18 -14.19 -15.33
CA GLY A 98 -16.59 -15.54 -15.32
C GLY A 98 -15.52 -15.76 -14.25
N ALA A 99 -15.24 -14.76 -13.41
CA ALA A 99 -14.31 -14.85 -12.28
C ALA A 99 -15.02 -14.81 -10.91
N GLU A 100 -16.34 -14.99 -10.87
CA GLU A 100 -17.16 -14.81 -9.67
C GLU A 100 -16.80 -15.81 -8.54
N SER A 101 -16.17 -16.93 -8.88
CA SER A 101 -15.65 -17.92 -7.92
C SER A 101 -14.24 -17.64 -7.42
N LEU A 102 -13.54 -16.66 -8.00
CA LEU A 102 -12.13 -16.39 -7.73
C LEU A 102 -11.94 -15.32 -6.67
N PHE A 103 -10.80 -15.40 -5.99
CA PHE A 103 -10.23 -14.32 -5.21
C PHE A 103 -9.06 -13.74 -5.99
N PHE A 104 -9.15 -12.47 -6.41
CA PHE A 104 -8.00 -11.75 -6.92
C PHE A 104 -7.03 -11.39 -5.79
N VAL A 105 -5.96 -12.17 -5.69
CA VAL A 105 -4.96 -12.08 -4.62
C VAL A 105 -3.84 -11.11 -4.95
N ASP A 106 -3.69 -10.74 -6.22
CA ASP A 106 -2.68 -9.80 -6.68
C ASP A 106 -3.13 -8.97 -7.89
N VAL A 107 -2.58 -7.76 -8.01
CA VAL A 107 -2.81 -6.81 -9.11
C VAL A 107 -1.48 -6.22 -9.58
N HIS A 108 -1.26 -6.22 -10.89
CA HIS A 108 -0.18 -5.45 -11.53
C HIS A 108 -0.81 -4.42 -12.46
N ALA A 109 -0.37 -3.17 -12.41
CA ALA A 109 -0.92 -2.11 -13.26
C ALA A 109 0.22 -1.24 -13.82
N LEU A 110 0.08 -0.85 -15.09
CA LEU A 110 1.01 0.06 -15.76
C LEU A 110 0.50 1.49 -15.74
N ASP A 111 -0.82 1.67 -15.90
CA ASP A 111 -1.47 2.96 -15.99
C ASP A 111 -2.95 2.86 -15.57
N ALA A 112 -3.73 3.90 -15.84
CA ALA A 112 -5.15 3.93 -15.56
C ALA A 112 -5.93 2.88 -16.36
N ASP A 113 -5.48 2.48 -17.55
CA ASP A 113 -6.25 1.68 -18.48
C ASP A 113 -5.74 0.23 -18.59
N THR A 114 -4.49 -0.01 -18.22
CA THR A 114 -3.79 -1.27 -18.42
C THR A 114 -3.41 -1.94 -17.08
N ALA A 115 -4.01 -3.11 -16.81
CA ALA A 115 -3.78 -3.87 -15.59
C ALA A 115 -4.00 -5.38 -15.76
N TRP A 116 -3.37 -6.16 -14.90
CA TRP A 116 -3.52 -7.61 -14.75
C TRP A 116 -4.07 -7.95 -13.37
N LEU A 117 -4.88 -9.01 -13.30
CA LEU A 117 -5.41 -9.59 -12.06
C LEU A 117 -5.07 -11.07 -11.99
N LEU A 118 -4.48 -11.52 -10.88
CA LEU A 118 -4.25 -12.93 -10.59
C LEU A 118 -5.32 -13.44 -9.64
N GLY A 119 -6.11 -14.41 -10.09
CA GLY A 119 -7.21 -15.01 -9.35
C GLY A 119 -6.99 -16.47 -9.04
N THR A 120 -7.37 -16.90 -7.84
CA THR A 120 -7.34 -18.30 -7.40
C THR A 120 -8.66 -18.69 -6.73
N SER A 121 -9.09 -19.95 -6.82
CA SER A 121 -10.27 -20.46 -6.14
C SER A 121 -9.96 -20.86 -4.69
N PHE A 122 -10.95 -20.80 -3.80
CA PHE A 122 -10.76 -21.14 -2.38
C PHE A 122 -10.53 -22.62 -2.12
N ASP A 123 -11.10 -23.48 -2.95
CA ASP A 123 -10.92 -24.93 -2.90
C ASP A 123 -9.62 -25.41 -3.55
N GLY A 124 -8.89 -24.49 -4.18
CA GLY A 124 -7.77 -24.81 -5.07
C GLY A 124 -8.25 -25.51 -6.34
N GLY A 125 -7.32 -25.72 -7.26
CA GLY A 125 -7.60 -26.39 -8.54
C GLY A 125 -8.10 -25.48 -9.65
N LEU A 126 -8.19 -24.17 -9.40
CA LEU A 126 -8.42 -23.17 -10.45
C LEU A 126 -7.65 -21.89 -10.15
N ALA A 127 -6.78 -21.51 -11.07
CA ALA A 127 -6.18 -20.18 -11.10
C ALA A 127 -6.27 -19.56 -12.49
N ARG A 128 -6.41 -18.23 -12.56
CA ARG A 128 -6.52 -17.48 -13.81
C ARG A 128 -5.79 -16.15 -13.73
N ILE A 129 -5.28 -15.69 -14.87
CA ILE A 129 -4.77 -14.32 -15.03
C ILE A 129 -5.64 -13.60 -16.05
N TYR A 130 -6.14 -12.42 -15.68
CA TYR A 130 -6.91 -11.54 -16.54
C TYR A 130 -6.12 -10.28 -16.86
N HIS A 131 -6.38 -9.69 -18.03
CA HIS A 131 -5.76 -8.44 -18.48
C HIS A 131 -6.82 -7.49 -19.06
N THR A 132 -6.68 -6.20 -18.77
CA THR A 132 -7.49 -5.11 -19.35
C THR A 132 -6.57 -4.08 -19.99
N THR A 133 -7.09 -3.39 -21.01
CA THR A 133 -6.45 -2.23 -21.67
C THR A 133 -7.43 -1.08 -21.87
N ASP A 134 -8.58 -1.12 -21.17
CA ASP A 134 -9.69 -0.16 -21.29
C ASP A 134 -10.23 0.25 -19.92
N GLY A 135 -9.38 0.21 -18.89
CA GLY A 135 -9.75 0.69 -17.57
C GLY A 135 -10.69 -0.24 -16.82
N GLY A 136 -10.68 -1.53 -17.17
CA GLY A 136 -11.50 -2.55 -16.55
C GLY A 136 -12.92 -2.61 -17.11
N ALA A 137 -13.20 -1.92 -18.22
CA ALA A 137 -14.47 -2.05 -18.93
C ALA A 137 -14.61 -3.45 -19.54
N THR A 138 -13.51 -4.03 -20.03
CA THR A 138 -13.41 -5.42 -20.42
C THR A 138 -12.16 -6.08 -19.87
N TRP A 139 -12.27 -7.38 -19.60
CA TRP A 139 -11.20 -8.22 -19.09
C TRP A 139 -11.05 -9.46 -19.96
N ARG A 140 -9.82 -9.75 -20.38
CA ARG A 140 -9.49 -10.92 -21.19
C ARG A 140 -8.68 -11.90 -20.36
N MET A 141 -9.16 -13.12 -20.22
CA MET A 141 -8.38 -14.21 -19.63
C MET A 141 -7.17 -14.49 -20.52
N GLN A 142 -5.98 -14.51 -19.93
CA GLN A 142 -4.72 -14.82 -20.61
C GLN A 142 -4.11 -16.16 -20.18
N PHE A 143 -4.49 -16.64 -18.99
CA PHE A 143 -3.98 -17.87 -18.42
C PHE A 143 -5.07 -18.56 -17.61
N GLU A 144 -5.07 -19.88 -17.64
CA GLU A 144 -5.90 -20.74 -16.81
C GLU A 144 -5.09 -22.00 -16.43
N ASP A 145 -5.15 -22.36 -15.16
CA ASP A 145 -4.63 -23.61 -14.62
C ASP A 145 -5.73 -24.33 -13.86
N THR A 146 -6.19 -25.46 -14.40
CA THR A 146 -7.22 -26.32 -13.79
C THR A 146 -6.61 -27.57 -13.17
N THR A 147 -5.29 -27.60 -12.95
CA THR A 147 -4.64 -28.77 -12.33
C THR A 147 -5.15 -28.91 -10.89
N PRO A 148 -5.63 -30.10 -10.45
CA PRO A 148 -6.08 -30.28 -9.07
C PRO A 148 -5.03 -29.83 -8.05
N GLY A 149 -5.43 -28.96 -7.12
CA GLY A 149 -4.54 -28.37 -6.12
C GLY A 149 -3.78 -27.12 -6.58
N ALA A 150 -3.91 -26.68 -7.83
CA ALA A 150 -3.30 -25.42 -8.28
C ALA A 150 -3.89 -24.24 -7.51
N PHE A 151 -3.01 -23.47 -6.88
CA PHE A 151 -3.36 -22.28 -6.12
C PHE A 151 -2.22 -21.27 -6.28
N TYR A 152 -2.49 -20.09 -6.83
CA TYR A 152 -1.45 -19.09 -7.10
C TYR A 152 -1.50 -17.97 -6.06
N ASP A 153 -0.34 -17.61 -5.53
CA ASP A 153 -0.19 -16.72 -4.37
C ASP A 153 0.17 -15.28 -4.72
N GLY A 154 0.79 -15.07 -5.88
CA GLY A 154 1.21 -13.75 -6.32
C GLY A 154 1.86 -13.76 -7.69
N PHE A 155 1.99 -12.58 -8.28
CA PHE A 155 2.76 -12.36 -9.49
C PHE A 155 3.62 -11.10 -9.38
N ALA A 156 4.61 -10.98 -10.25
CA ALA A 156 5.39 -9.76 -10.34
C ALA A 156 5.93 -9.61 -11.75
N PHE A 157 6.08 -8.37 -12.18
CA PHE A 157 6.56 -8.04 -13.52
C PHE A 157 7.89 -7.31 -13.39
N TRP A 158 8.86 -7.68 -14.24
CA TRP A 158 10.09 -6.91 -14.41
C TRP A 158 9.85 -5.66 -15.23
N ASP A 159 8.94 -5.76 -16.19
CA ASP A 159 8.52 -4.72 -17.12
C ASP A 159 7.19 -5.12 -17.79
N ALA A 160 6.73 -4.30 -18.74
CA ALA A 160 5.47 -4.52 -19.45
C ALA A 160 5.43 -5.80 -20.33
N GLN A 161 6.55 -6.51 -20.53
CA GLN A 161 6.61 -7.74 -21.33
C GLN A 161 6.90 -8.98 -20.47
N ARG A 162 7.73 -8.83 -19.44
CA ARG A 162 8.25 -9.96 -18.66
C ARG A 162 7.66 -9.98 -17.27
N GLY A 163 7.14 -11.14 -16.88
CA GLY A 163 6.60 -11.37 -15.54
C GLY A 163 6.60 -12.83 -15.13
N ILE A 164 6.37 -13.05 -13.84
CA ILE A 164 6.25 -14.36 -13.19
C ILE A 164 4.98 -14.42 -12.37
N ALA A 165 4.35 -15.59 -12.33
CA ALA A 165 3.35 -15.93 -11.33
C ALA A 165 3.79 -17.20 -10.61
N PHE A 166 3.52 -17.25 -9.30
CA PHE A 166 3.93 -18.32 -8.41
C PHE A 166 2.73 -18.85 -7.63
N GLY A 167 2.72 -20.15 -7.39
CA GLY A 167 1.71 -20.85 -6.62
C GLY A 167 2.22 -22.10 -5.95
N ASP A 168 1.36 -22.67 -5.12
CA ASP A 168 1.60 -23.83 -4.27
C ASP A 168 2.10 -25.07 -5.03
N PRO A 169 2.82 -25.97 -4.35
CA PRO A 169 3.30 -27.19 -4.98
C PRO A 169 2.20 -28.11 -5.49
N VAL A 170 2.37 -28.59 -6.72
CA VAL A 170 1.59 -29.69 -7.28
C VAL A 170 2.55 -30.72 -7.86
N ASN A 171 2.33 -32.00 -7.55
CA ASN A 171 3.20 -33.10 -8.00
C ASN A 171 4.70 -32.90 -7.68
N GLY A 172 5.00 -32.35 -6.50
CA GLY A 172 6.38 -32.22 -6.00
C GLY A 172 7.17 -31.03 -6.55
N SER A 173 6.52 -30.05 -7.18
CA SER A 173 7.15 -28.80 -7.61
C SER A 173 6.21 -27.61 -7.48
N PHE A 174 6.75 -26.43 -7.18
CA PHE A 174 5.99 -25.18 -7.16
C PHE A 174 5.44 -24.84 -8.54
N ARG A 175 4.22 -24.29 -8.59
CA ARG A 175 3.63 -23.80 -9.84
C ARG A 175 4.22 -22.43 -10.15
N ILE A 176 5.29 -22.41 -10.94
CA ILE A 176 5.89 -21.16 -11.43
C ILE A 176 5.65 -21.06 -12.94
N VAL A 177 5.05 -19.96 -13.38
CA VAL A 177 4.87 -19.64 -14.80
C VAL A 177 5.50 -18.30 -15.14
N ARG A 178 5.96 -18.16 -16.39
CA ARG A 178 6.64 -16.97 -16.90
C ARG A 178 5.97 -16.47 -18.16
N THR A 179 5.85 -15.16 -18.30
CA THR A 179 5.54 -14.49 -19.56
C THR A 179 6.74 -13.72 -20.08
N GLU A 180 6.87 -13.65 -21.40
CA GLU A 180 7.83 -12.79 -22.10
C GLU A 180 7.16 -11.84 -23.12
N ASP A 181 5.83 -11.87 -23.24
CA ASP A 181 5.05 -11.14 -24.25
C ASP A 181 3.91 -10.28 -23.68
N GLY A 182 4.06 -9.81 -22.44
CA GLY A 182 3.07 -8.95 -21.75
C GLY A 182 1.88 -9.72 -21.19
N GLY A 183 2.11 -10.98 -20.83
CA GLY A 183 1.13 -11.88 -20.29
C GLY A 183 0.20 -12.44 -21.34
N ARG A 184 0.52 -12.40 -22.64
CA ARG A 184 -0.29 -13.04 -23.70
C ARG A 184 -0.13 -14.55 -23.67
N THR A 185 1.06 -15.02 -23.32
CA THR A 185 1.35 -16.42 -23.06
C THR A 185 2.12 -16.59 -21.77
N TRP A 186 1.84 -17.69 -21.06
CA TRP A 186 2.49 -18.06 -19.81
C TRP A 186 2.99 -19.49 -19.90
N ASN A 187 4.29 -19.67 -19.67
CA ASN A 187 4.97 -20.95 -19.79
C ASN A 187 5.40 -21.45 -18.42
N VAL A 188 5.10 -22.72 -18.12
CA VAL A 188 5.51 -23.38 -16.88
C VAL A 188 7.04 -23.51 -16.84
N VAL A 189 7.63 -23.14 -15.71
CA VAL A 189 9.05 -23.39 -15.43
C VAL A 189 9.24 -24.88 -15.13
N PRO A 190 10.17 -25.58 -15.80
CA PRO A 190 10.41 -27.00 -15.57
C PRO A 190 10.76 -27.29 -14.10
N ALA A 191 10.26 -28.40 -13.56
CA ALA A 191 10.43 -28.75 -12.16
C ALA A 191 11.92 -28.94 -11.78
N GLU A 192 12.73 -29.44 -12.70
CA GLU A 192 14.19 -29.59 -12.54
C GLU A 192 14.94 -28.27 -12.35
N ASN A 193 14.33 -27.14 -12.73
CA ASN A 193 14.90 -25.81 -12.57
C ASN A 193 14.49 -25.14 -11.24
N ILE A 194 13.68 -25.83 -10.43
CA ILE A 194 13.14 -25.32 -9.16
C ILE A 194 13.58 -26.27 -8.04
N PRO A 195 14.27 -25.78 -7.00
CA PRO A 195 14.56 -26.61 -5.83
C PRO A 195 13.26 -27.19 -5.24
N PRO A 196 13.20 -28.50 -4.95
CA PRO A 196 11.95 -29.14 -4.55
C PRO A 196 11.39 -28.51 -3.26
N PRO A 197 10.06 -28.39 -3.14
CA PRO A 197 9.38 -27.96 -1.92
C PRO A 197 9.66 -28.96 -0.78
N LEU A 198 9.66 -28.48 0.45
CA LEU A 198 9.60 -29.33 1.64
C LEU A 198 8.15 -29.80 1.86
N ASP A 199 7.99 -30.87 2.64
CA ASP A 199 6.66 -31.34 3.04
C ASP A 199 5.86 -30.21 3.71
N GLY A 200 4.66 -29.96 3.17
CA GLY A 200 3.75 -28.91 3.64
C GLY A 200 4.13 -27.48 3.25
N GLU A 201 5.20 -27.29 2.49
CA GLU A 201 5.61 -25.94 2.09
C GLU A 201 4.69 -25.35 1.03
N ALA A 202 4.36 -24.08 1.20
CA ALA A 202 3.37 -23.35 0.42
C ALA A 202 3.69 -21.84 0.38
N GLY A 203 3.00 -21.12 -0.51
CA GLY A 203 2.90 -19.68 -0.46
C GLY A 203 1.84 -19.21 0.54
N PHE A 204 1.79 -17.90 0.77
CA PHE A 204 0.69 -17.27 1.48
C PHE A 204 0.13 -16.12 0.65
N ALA A 205 -0.98 -16.36 -0.05
CA ALA A 205 -1.73 -15.38 -0.84
C ALA A 205 -2.42 -14.28 -0.01
N ALA A 206 -1.65 -13.52 0.76
CA ALA A 206 -2.15 -12.53 1.71
C ALA A 206 -2.22 -11.11 1.13
N SER A 207 -1.29 -10.73 0.23
CA SER A 207 -1.13 -9.33 -0.18
C SER A 207 -0.54 -9.07 -1.57
N GLY A 208 -0.18 -10.11 -2.33
CA GLY A 208 0.63 -9.99 -3.57
C GLY A 208 2.14 -9.77 -3.31
N THR A 209 2.53 -9.33 -2.11
CA THR A 209 3.94 -9.00 -1.81
C THR A 209 4.81 -10.20 -1.44
N ALA A 210 4.30 -11.44 -1.56
CA ALA A 210 5.08 -12.67 -1.34
C ALA A 210 6.10 -12.93 -2.45
N VAL A 211 5.96 -12.23 -3.59
CA VAL A 211 6.89 -12.25 -4.73
C VAL A 211 7.28 -10.82 -5.10
N VAL A 212 8.55 -10.63 -5.47
CA VAL A 212 9.05 -9.32 -5.91
C VAL A 212 10.10 -9.47 -6.99
N THR A 213 10.05 -8.59 -7.99
CA THR A 213 11.01 -8.49 -9.08
C THR A 213 11.92 -7.28 -8.91
N ARG A 214 13.14 -7.36 -9.46
CA ARG A 214 14.09 -6.25 -9.60
C ARG A 214 14.78 -6.33 -10.96
N PRO A 215 15.36 -5.22 -11.45
CA PRO A 215 16.07 -5.21 -12.74
C PRO A 215 17.10 -6.33 -12.88
N ASN A 216 17.46 -6.63 -14.13
CA ASN A 216 18.41 -7.68 -14.50
C ASN A 216 17.94 -9.10 -14.14
N GLY A 217 16.63 -9.35 -14.25
CA GLY A 217 16.05 -10.69 -14.10
C GLY A 217 16.03 -11.22 -12.67
N LEU A 218 16.24 -10.36 -11.68
CA LEU A 218 16.18 -10.73 -10.27
C LEU A 218 14.74 -10.87 -9.81
N ALA A 219 14.43 -11.96 -9.10
CA ALA A 219 13.19 -12.06 -8.35
C ALA A 219 13.36 -12.95 -7.12
N TRP A 220 12.46 -12.75 -6.15
CA TRP A 220 12.41 -13.52 -4.91
C TRP A 220 10.98 -13.92 -4.59
N ILE A 221 10.82 -15.10 -4.01
CA ILE A 221 9.55 -15.63 -3.49
C ILE A 221 9.78 -16.07 -2.04
N GLY A 222 8.93 -15.61 -1.11
CA GLY A 222 8.91 -16.10 0.25
C GLY A 222 7.89 -17.23 0.44
N THR A 223 8.27 -18.27 1.19
CA THR A 223 7.43 -19.43 1.47
C THR A 223 7.33 -19.72 2.97
N GLY A 224 6.36 -20.55 3.34
CA GLY A 224 6.15 -21.06 4.70
C GLY A 224 5.42 -22.39 4.66
N GLY A 225 4.60 -22.70 5.67
CA GLY A 225 3.80 -23.94 5.71
C GLY A 225 4.59 -25.17 6.15
N GLY A 226 5.83 -25.29 5.67
CA GLY A 226 6.75 -26.39 5.99
C GLY A 226 7.52 -26.22 7.30
N ARG A 227 8.47 -27.12 7.55
CA ARG A 227 9.31 -27.13 8.77
C ARG A 227 10.19 -25.89 8.95
N VAL A 228 10.47 -25.17 7.86
CA VAL A 228 11.25 -23.92 7.82
C VAL A 228 10.65 -22.99 6.77
N ALA A 229 10.74 -21.69 6.99
CA ALA A 229 10.39 -20.69 5.99
C ALA A 229 11.59 -20.48 5.06
N ARG A 230 11.35 -20.42 3.75
CA ARG A 230 12.42 -20.32 2.75
C ARG A 230 12.21 -19.12 1.83
N VAL A 231 13.31 -18.70 1.21
CA VAL A 231 13.29 -17.72 0.14
C VAL A 231 13.88 -18.35 -1.11
N TYR A 232 13.08 -18.38 -2.16
CA TYR A 232 13.50 -18.74 -3.51
C TYR A 232 13.98 -17.49 -4.23
N ARG A 233 15.05 -17.62 -5.01
CA ARG A 233 15.66 -16.53 -5.77
C ARG A 233 16.01 -16.96 -7.19
N THR A 234 15.87 -16.04 -8.13
CA THR A 234 16.34 -16.16 -9.51
C THR A 234 17.16 -14.93 -9.90
N SER A 235 18.02 -15.07 -10.91
CA SER A 235 18.71 -13.95 -11.57
C SER A 235 18.68 -14.03 -13.10
N ASP A 236 17.79 -14.87 -13.65
CA ASP A 236 17.67 -15.15 -15.09
C ASP A 236 16.21 -15.07 -15.55
N TYR A 237 15.48 -14.10 -14.99
CA TYR A 237 14.07 -13.86 -15.27
C TYR A 237 13.18 -15.06 -14.90
N GLY A 238 13.54 -15.83 -13.86
CA GLY A 238 12.76 -16.95 -13.36
C GLY A 238 12.98 -18.28 -14.10
N ALA A 239 13.97 -18.36 -14.98
CA ALA A 239 14.26 -19.58 -15.72
C ALA A 239 14.86 -20.67 -14.82
N THR A 240 15.67 -20.28 -13.84
CA THR A 240 16.22 -21.16 -12.79
C THR A 240 16.12 -20.52 -11.41
N TRP A 241 16.03 -21.36 -10.37
CA TRP A 241 15.87 -20.93 -8.99
C TRP A 241 16.90 -21.57 -8.05
N GLU A 242 17.33 -20.79 -7.07
CA GLU A 242 18.04 -21.24 -5.87
C GLU A 242 17.18 -20.97 -4.63
N VAL A 243 17.47 -21.64 -3.51
CA VAL A 243 16.69 -21.51 -2.27
C VAL A 243 17.58 -21.35 -1.05
N ALA A 244 17.18 -20.48 -0.13
CA ALA A 244 17.78 -20.29 1.18
C ALA A 244 16.76 -20.58 2.29
N GLU A 245 17.17 -21.33 3.31
CA GLU A 245 16.41 -21.43 4.57
C GLU A 245 16.57 -20.14 5.39
N THR A 246 15.57 -19.81 6.19
CA THR A 246 15.58 -18.59 7.02
C THR A 246 15.35 -18.93 8.50
N PRO A 247 15.78 -18.07 9.45
CA PRO A 247 15.55 -18.28 10.87
C PRO A 247 14.13 -17.90 11.34
N LEU A 248 13.22 -17.54 10.44
CA LEU A 248 11.85 -17.18 10.81
C LEU A 248 11.08 -18.42 11.26
N ALA A 249 10.25 -18.26 12.31
CA ALA A 249 9.35 -19.31 12.76
C ALA A 249 8.43 -19.76 11.61
N ALA A 250 8.29 -21.07 11.44
CA ALA A 250 7.54 -21.68 10.35
C ALA A 250 6.72 -22.86 10.84
N GLY A 251 5.70 -23.20 10.07
CA GLY A 251 4.77 -24.29 10.33
C GLY A 251 3.54 -24.14 9.44
N PRO A 252 2.51 -24.99 9.61
CA PRO A 252 1.36 -25.04 8.68
C PRO A 252 0.65 -23.70 8.48
N THR A 253 0.74 -22.80 9.45
CA THR A 253 0.10 -21.47 9.43
C THR A 253 1.11 -20.32 9.51
N ALA A 254 2.41 -20.64 9.42
CA ALA A 254 3.50 -19.70 9.68
C ALA A 254 4.59 -19.73 8.61
N GLY A 255 5.19 -18.56 8.36
CA GLY A 255 6.31 -18.37 7.47
C GLY A 255 6.37 -16.96 6.92
N ILE A 256 6.90 -16.79 5.70
CA ILE A 256 7.05 -15.50 5.03
C ILE A 256 5.80 -15.17 4.23
N PHE A 257 5.21 -14.00 4.46
CA PHE A 257 3.98 -13.53 3.79
C PHE A 257 4.25 -12.35 2.86
N GLY A 258 5.34 -11.62 3.10
CA GLY A 258 5.74 -10.49 2.27
C GLY A 258 7.26 -10.35 2.22
N ILE A 259 7.77 -9.93 1.08
CA ILE A 259 9.18 -9.71 0.81
C ILE A 259 9.37 -8.45 -0.04
N ALA A 260 10.32 -7.62 0.35
CA ALA A 260 10.64 -6.38 -0.35
C ALA A 260 12.15 -6.21 -0.45
N PHE A 261 12.64 -5.88 -1.64
CA PHE A 261 14.03 -5.50 -1.87
C PHE A 261 14.09 -4.04 -2.23
N ARG A 262 15.09 -3.29 -1.73
CA ARG A 262 15.36 -1.90 -2.14
C ARG A 262 16.40 -1.79 -3.26
N ASP A 263 17.24 -2.80 -3.38
CA ASP A 263 18.25 -2.96 -4.43
C ASP A 263 18.57 -4.46 -4.63
N SER A 264 19.62 -4.81 -5.37
CA SER A 264 19.97 -6.21 -5.67
C SER A 264 20.54 -7.00 -4.49
N LEU A 265 20.88 -6.33 -3.38
CA LEU A 265 21.55 -6.92 -2.23
C LEU A 265 20.72 -6.82 -0.94
N ASN A 266 20.04 -5.69 -0.74
CA ASN A 266 19.36 -5.36 0.51
C ASN A 266 17.86 -5.62 0.39
N GLY A 267 17.35 -6.50 1.24
CA GLY A 267 15.95 -6.86 1.30
C GLY A 267 15.48 -7.21 2.71
N VAL A 268 14.17 -7.12 2.90
CA VAL A 268 13.46 -7.44 4.14
C VAL A 268 12.31 -8.36 3.79
N ALA A 269 12.13 -9.41 4.60
CA ALA A 269 10.96 -10.27 4.55
C ALA A 269 10.22 -10.19 5.89
N VAL A 270 8.90 -10.26 5.83
CA VAL A 270 8.03 -10.22 7.00
C VAL A 270 7.07 -11.39 6.98
N GLY A 271 6.60 -11.77 8.15
CA GLY A 271 5.63 -12.85 8.26
C GLY A 271 5.13 -13.03 9.68
N GLY A 272 5.03 -14.29 10.10
CA GLY A 272 4.48 -14.70 11.39
C GLY A 272 3.51 -15.86 11.22
N ASP A 273 2.57 -15.99 12.15
CA ASP A 273 1.54 -17.04 12.18
C ASP A 273 0.14 -16.41 12.08
N TYR A 274 -0.64 -16.74 11.04
CA TYR A 274 -1.97 -16.15 10.85
C TYR A 274 -3.02 -16.62 11.88
N GLN A 275 -2.71 -17.65 12.67
CA GLN A 275 -3.52 -18.06 13.83
C GLN A 275 -3.15 -17.26 15.08
N GLN A 276 -1.97 -16.64 15.13
CA GLN A 276 -1.48 -15.83 16.24
C GLN A 276 -1.32 -14.37 15.83
N ARG A 277 -2.42 -13.77 15.37
CA ARG A 277 -2.43 -12.49 14.63
C ARG A 277 -1.84 -11.29 15.36
N THR A 278 -1.76 -11.32 16.68
CA THR A 278 -1.27 -10.22 17.54
C THR A 278 -0.05 -10.60 18.37
N ALA A 279 0.49 -11.82 18.20
CA ALA A 279 1.61 -12.29 19.00
C ALA A 279 2.86 -11.42 18.76
N ALA A 280 3.56 -11.09 19.84
CA ALA A 280 4.79 -10.32 19.81
C ALA A 280 6.02 -11.21 19.59
N THR A 281 5.99 -12.02 18.53
CA THR A 281 7.10 -12.88 18.13
C THR A 281 7.98 -12.18 17.10
N PRO A 282 9.31 -12.41 17.11
CA PRO A 282 10.19 -11.93 16.06
C PRO A 282 9.71 -12.38 14.69
N ASN A 283 9.53 -11.43 13.78
CA ASN A 283 8.85 -11.68 12.51
C ASN A 283 9.40 -10.86 11.33
N VAL A 284 10.59 -10.26 11.49
CA VAL A 284 11.25 -9.45 10.47
C VAL A 284 12.62 -10.03 10.18
N LEU A 285 12.82 -10.44 8.92
CA LEU A 285 14.09 -10.92 8.39
C LEU A 285 14.76 -9.85 7.55
N ARG A 286 16.09 -9.83 7.54
CA ARG A 286 16.88 -8.97 6.65
C ARG A 286 17.95 -9.78 5.92
N THR A 287 18.23 -9.38 4.69
CA THR A 287 19.36 -9.84 3.90
C THR A 287 20.21 -8.65 3.43
N ARG A 288 21.51 -8.89 3.27
CA ARG A 288 22.47 -7.94 2.68
C ARG A 288 23.27 -8.52 1.52
N ASP A 289 22.97 -9.75 1.12
CA ASP A 289 23.69 -10.49 0.08
C ASP A 289 22.76 -10.94 -1.07
N GLY A 290 21.62 -10.26 -1.20
CA GLY A 290 20.64 -10.51 -2.25
C GLY A 290 19.76 -11.72 -1.97
N GLY A 291 19.53 -12.06 -0.70
CA GLY A 291 18.64 -13.15 -0.29
C GLY A 291 19.31 -14.52 -0.20
N ARG A 292 20.65 -14.59 -0.22
CA ARG A 292 21.39 -15.85 -0.05
C ARG A 292 21.47 -16.25 1.42
N THR A 293 21.57 -15.27 2.31
CA THR A 293 21.45 -15.46 3.75
C THR A 293 20.48 -14.45 4.35
N TRP A 294 19.83 -14.86 5.45
CA TRP A 294 18.82 -14.10 6.15
C TRP A 294 19.07 -14.10 7.64
N GLU A 295 18.97 -12.94 8.28
CA GLU A 295 19.03 -12.76 9.73
C GLU A 295 17.69 -12.29 10.27
N LEU A 296 17.30 -12.77 11.45
CA LEU A 296 16.14 -12.27 12.18
C LEU A 296 16.55 -10.98 12.91
N VAL A 297 15.91 -9.85 12.59
CA VAL A 297 16.36 -8.53 13.05
C VAL A 297 15.42 -7.85 14.05
N GLY A 298 14.21 -8.37 14.23
CA GLY A 298 13.30 -7.84 15.24
C GLY A 298 11.85 -8.28 15.11
N THR A 299 11.01 -7.55 15.83
CA THR A 299 9.56 -7.68 15.85
C THR A 299 8.96 -6.40 15.28
N SER A 300 8.05 -6.52 14.31
CA SER A 300 7.33 -5.37 13.77
C SER A 300 6.51 -4.66 14.85
N ALA A 301 6.25 -3.36 14.67
CA ALA A 301 5.35 -2.58 15.53
C ALA A 301 4.19 -2.01 14.70
N PRO A 302 2.91 -2.23 15.06
CA PRO A 302 2.44 -3.06 16.19
C PRO A 302 2.89 -4.53 16.08
N PRO A 303 2.87 -5.34 17.15
CA PRO A 303 3.20 -6.77 17.06
C PRO A 303 2.13 -7.55 16.26
N GLY A 304 2.50 -8.73 15.75
CA GLY A 304 1.60 -9.62 15.01
C GLY A 304 2.06 -9.90 13.58
N VAL A 305 1.40 -10.89 12.96
CA VAL A 305 1.69 -11.31 11.59
C VAL A 305 1.57 -10.14 10.61
N ARG A 306 2.54 -10.02 9.71
CA ARG A 306 2.56 -9.01 8.64
C ARG A 306 2.23 -9.70 7.33
N TYR A 307 1.21 -9.20 6.62
CA TYR A 307 0.76 -9.75 5.35
C TYR A 307 1.42 -9.06 4.16
N GLY A 308 1.59 -7.74 4.23
CA GLY A 308 2.14 -6.93 3.15
C GLY A 308 3.37 -6.14 3.59
N VAL A 309 4.36 -6.01 2.71
CA VAL A 309 5.54 -5.16 2.93
C VAL A 309 6.01 -4.51 1.64
N VAL A 310 6.43 -3.24 1.72
CA VAL A 310 6.92 -2.49 0.56
C VAL A 310 7.96 -1.45 0.97
N TYR A 311 8.99 -1.27 0.13
CA TYR A 311 9.85 -0.08 0.21
C TYR A 311 9.20 1.07 -0.55
N VAL A 312 9.09 2.24 0.08
CA VAL A 312 8.51 3.44 -0.54
C VAL A 312 9.45 3.96 -1.64
N PRO A 313 9.02 3.98 -2.92
CA PRO A 313 9.89 4.42 -4.01
C PRO A 313 10.32 5.89 -3.85
N GLY A 314 11.59 6.15 -4.16
CA GLY A 314 12.20 7.48 -4.07
C GLY A 314 12.43 7.99 -2.65
N ALA A 315 12.23 7.16 -1.62
CA ALA A 315 12.47 7.57 -0.25
C ALA A 315 13.97 7.60 0.12
N GLN A 316 14.41 8.72 0.71
CA GLN A 316 15.71 8.96 1.34
C GLN A 316 15.53 9.58 2.76
N PRO A 317 15.96 8.90 3.85
CA PRO A 317 16.45 7.51 3.86
C PRO A 317 15.38 6.52 3.35
N PRO A 318 15.76 5.28 2.97
CA PRO A 318 14.80 4.24 2.62
C PRO A 318 13.74 4.08 3.69
N VAL A 319 12.48 3.95 3.28
CA VAL A 319 11.35 3.71 4.18
C VAL A 319 10.72 2.38 3.80
N LEU A 320 10.59 1.50 4.78
CA LEU A 320 9.85 0.26 4.67
C LEU A 320 8.49 0.43 5.35
N VAL A 321 7.40 0.00 4.71
CA VAL A 321 6.06 -0.02 5.31
C VAL A 321 5.57 -1.45 5.32
N ALA A 322 5.01 -1.90 6.45
CA ALA A 322 4.38 -3.20 6.56
C ALA A 322 2.98 -3.10 7.16
N VAL A 323 2.09 -3.96 6.69
CA VAL A 323 0.68 -4.02 7.10
C VAL A 323 0.29 -5.45 7.47
N GLY A 324 -0.73 -5.57 8.30
CA GLY A 324 -1.30 -6.86 8.68
C GLY A 324 -2.57 -6.67 9.52
N PRO A 325 -3.16 -7.76 10.02
CA PRO A 325 -4.40 -7.71 10.78
C PRO A 325 -4.35 -6.83 12.03
N SER A 326 -3.18 -6.71 12.66
CA SER A 326 -2.99 -5.94 13.89
C SER A 326 -2.63 -4.47 13.69
N GLY A 327 -2.61 -3.98 12.44
CA GLY A 327 -2.29 -2.60 12.12
C GLY A 327 -1.16 -2.45 11.11
N SER A 328 -0.58 -1.25 11.05
CA SER A 328 0.52 -0.90 10.15
C SER A 328 1.66 -0.23 10.89
N GLY A 329 2.87 -0.39 10.37
CA GLY A 329 4.06 0.31 10.86
C GLY A 329 5.01 0.66 9.72
N TYR A 330 5.95 1.56 10.00
CA TYR A 330 7.07 1.83 9.11
C TYR A 330 8.42 1.71 9.83
N SER A 331 9.47 1.44 9.06
CA SER A 331 10.86 1.38 9.50
C SER A 331 11.73 2.27 8.63
N LEU A 332 12.75 2.90 9.24
CA LEU A 332 13.75 3.74 8.59
C LEU A 332 15.15 3.08 8.54
N ASP A 333 15.27 1.84 9.02
CA ASP A 333 16.53 1.13 9.25
C ASP A 333 16.47 -0.34 8.82
N ASP A 334 15.78 -0.59 7.70
CA ASP A 334 15.62 -1.91 7.08
C ASP A 334 15.04 -2.95 8.07
N GLY A 335 14.00 -2.55 8.82
CA GLY A 335 13.18 -3.44 9.64
C GLY A 335 13.70 -3.71 11.06
N ALA A 336 14.80 -3.06 11.48
CA ALA A 336 15.36 -3.24 12.83
C ALA A 336 14.52 -2.55 13.90
N THR A 337 14.03 -1.34 13.62
CA THR A 337 13.10 -0.60 14.48
C THR A 337 11.87 -0.15 13.70
N TRP A 338 10.74 -0.03 14.41
CA TRP A 338 9.43 0.24 13.82
C TRP A 338 8.69 1.34 14.56
N THR A 339 8.07 2.24 13.80
CA THR A 339 7.10 3.21 14.31
C THR A 339 5.69 2.79 13.88
N PRO A 340 4.75 2.59 14.83
CA PRO A 340 3.36 2.31 14.51
C PRO A 340 2.70 3.47 13.74
N ILE A 341 1.92 3.14 12.72
CA ILE A 341 1.07 4.11 11.98
C ILE A 341 -0.36 4.10 12.55
N GLY A 342 -0.87 2.91 12.90
CA GLY A 342 -2.22 2.71 13.42
C GLY A 342 -2.51 1.23 13.62
N ASP A 343 -3.61 0.93 14.30
CA ASP A 343 -4.08 -0.41 14.66
C ASP A 343 -5.14 -0.96 13.70
N VAL A 344 -5.64 -0.14 12.77
CA VAL A 344 -6.53 -0.59 11.69
C VAL A 344 -5.81 -1.58 10.79
N GLY A 345 -6.36 -2.79 10.69
CA GLY A 345 -5.81 -3.88 9.90
C GLY A 345 -6.03 -3.72 8.39
N TYR A 346 -4.98 -4.01 7.63
CA TYR A 346 -4.98 -4.09 6.18
C TYR A 346 -4.31 -5.39 5.73
N ASN A 347 -4.75 -5.93 4.59
CA ASN A 347 -4.16 -7.13 3.99
C ASN A 347 -2.95 -6.76 3.12
N THR A 348 -3.04 -5.69 2.35
CA THR A 348 -2.05 -5.32 1.34
C THR A 348 -1.70 -3.83 1.37
N VAL A 349 -0.53 -3.50 0.84
CA VAL A 349 0.04 -2.15 0.78
C VAL A 349 0.82 -1.96 -0.51
N SER A 350 0.69 -0.80 -1.14
CA SER A 350 1.43 -0.46 -2.35
C SER A 350 1.77 1.03 -2.37
N PHE A 351 2.97 1.37 -2.85
CA PHE A 351 3.44 2.76 -2.99
C PHE A 351 4.08 2.95 -4.37
N ALA A 352 3.65 3.99 -5.08
CA ALA A 352 4.29 4.48 -6.29
C ALA A 352 5.33 5.60 -6.00
N ALA A 353 5.10 6.36 -4.94
CA ALA A 353 5.96 7.44 -4.47
C ALA A 353 5.63 7.78 -3.01
N ARG A 354 6.45 8.62 -2.36
CA ARG A 354 6.26 9.05 -0.95
C ARG A 354 4.85 9.53 -0.57
N ASN A 355 4.11 10.14 -1.50
CA ASN A 355 2.76 10.69 -1.30
C ASN A 355 1.67 9.93 -2.11
N ALA A 356 2.03 8.77 -2.65
CA ALA A 356 1.21 7.96 -3.53
C ALA A 356 1.22 6.52 -3.02
N GLY A 357 0.62 6.31 -1.84
CA GLY A 357 0.51 5.02 -1.19
C GLY A 357 -0.91 4.68 -0.84
N TRP A 358 -1.25 3.40 -0.91
CA TRP A 358 -2.54 2.85 -0.54
C TRP A 358 -2.36 1.58 0.29
N ALA A 359 -3.37 1.28 1.10
CA ALA A 359 -3.55 0.02 1.78
C ALA A 359 -5.00 -0.47 1.59
N ALA A 360 -5.21 -1.78 1.52
CA ALA A 360 -6.54 -2.36 1.32
C ALA A 360 -6.74 -3.61 2.18
N GLY A 361 -7.99 -3.93 2.51
CA GLY A 361 -8.33 -5.03 3.43
C GLY A 361 -9.77 -5.53 3.30
N THR A 362 -10.32 -6.00 4.42
CA THR A 362 -11.68 -6.54 4.52
C THR A 362 -12.75 -5.46 4.38
N GLU A 363 -14.01 -5.86 4.15
CA GLU A 363 -15.18 -4.96 4.23
C GLU A 363 -15.08 -3.76 3.27
N GLY A 364 -14.47 -3.96 2.11
CA GLY A 364 -14.24 -2.93 1.10
C GLY A 364 -13.26 -1.84 1.53
N ARG A 365 -12.54 -2.02 2.64
CA ARG A 365 -11.64 -1.01 3.19
C ARG A 365 -10.49 -0.75 2.22
N ILE A 366 -10.36 0.51 1.81
CA ILE A 366 -9.19 1.07 1.15
C ILE A 366 -8.83 2.36 1.85
N ALA A 367 -7.55 2.58 2.10
CA ALA A 367 -7.04 3.81 2.66
C ALA A 367 -5.88 4.36 1.86
N ARG A 368 -5.79 5.68 1.81
CA ARG A 368 -4.71 6.41 1.16
C ARG A 368 -3.75 6.97 2.20
N TRP A 369 -2.47 6.90 1.88
CA TRP A 369 -1.40 7.48 2.67
C TRP A 369 -1.47 9.01 2.73
N ARG A 370 -1.31 9.57 3.93
CA ARG A 370 -1.11 11.00 4.18
C ARG A 370 -0.03 11.21 5.24
N GLY A 371 0.62 12.36 5.17
CA GLY A 371 1.63 12.78 6.15
C GLY A 371 3.06 12.44 5.75
N VAL A 372 3.97 12.64 6.71
CA VAL A 372 5.42 12.52 6.54
C VAL A 372 5.96 11.45 7.48
N PHE A 373 6.86 10.60 6.98
CA PHE A 373 7.57 9.61 7.79
C PHE A 373 8.58 10.29 8.72
N GLY A 374 8.75 9.76 9.94
CA GLY A 374 9.74 10.27 10.90
C GLY A 374 9.28 11.49 11.72
N VAL A 375 8.01 11.88 11.59
CA VAL A 375 7.40 12.90 12.45
C VAL A 375 6.55 12.18 13.50
N GLU A 376 6.89 12.35 14.78
CA GLU A 376 6.11 11.80 15.90
C GLU A 376 4.74 12.49 16.00
N ARG A 377 3.73 11.73 16.46
CA ARG A 377 2.34 12.22 16.62
C ARG A 377 2.15 13.03 17.89
#